data_AF-A0A9X9A0Q3-F1
#
_entry.id   AF-A0A9X9A0Q3-F1
#
_cell.length_a   1.000
_cell.length_b   1.000
_cell.length_c   1.000
_cell.angle_alpha   90.00
_cell.angle_beta   90.00
_cell.angle_gamma   90.00
#
_symmetry.space_group_name_H-M   'P 1'
#
loop_
_entity.id
_entity.type
_entity.pdbx_description
1 polymer ?
#
loop_
_entity_poly.entity_id
_entity_poly.type
_entity_poly.pdbx_seq_one_letter_code
_entity_poly.pdbx_strand_id
1 'polypeptide(L)' 'VKYFKNAPYKPAGKTGTAQTVYGGDDPIGRNAKGERMECYNLTLVGYAPYDNPEVAFSVVVPWLHDDKNGINSIIGK' A
#
# COMPACT_ATOMS: atom_id res chain seq x y z
N VAL A 1 8.01 7.76 3.09
CA VAL A 1 9.20 8.65 3.02
C VAL A 1 10.44 8.06 3.68
N LYS A 2 10.37 7.52 4.92
CA LYS A 2 11.56 7.01 5.64
C LYS A 2 12.42 6.01 4.86
N TYR A 3 11.80 5.12 4.06
CA TYR A 3 12.50 4.07 3.33
C TYR A 3 13.31 4.57 2.11
N PHE A 4 13.00 5.75 1.60
CA PHE A 4 13.54 6.30 0.34
C PHE A 4 14.50 7.47 0.54
N LYS A 5 14.67 7.96 1.78
CA LYS A 5 15.37 9.22 2.09
C LYS A 5 16.79 9.31 1.53
N ASN A 6 17.49 8.18 1.41
CA ASN A 6 18.88 8.11 0.95
C ASN A 6 19.02 7.33 -0.39
N ALA A 7 17.93 7.16 -1.13
CA ALA A 7 17.97 6.45 -2.41
C ALA A 7 18.71 7.29 -3.47
N PRO A 8 19.71 6.73 -4.18
CA PRO A 8 20.51 7.50 -5.15
C PRO A 8 19.71 7.94 -6.37
N TYR A 9 18.62 7.23 -6.69
CA TYR A 9 17.74 7.50 -7.82
C TYR A 9 16.74 8.64 -7.58
N LYS A 10 16.81 9.36 -6.44
CA LYS A 10 15.96 10.51 -6.10
C LYS A 10 14.46 10.27 -6.35
N PRO A 11 13.81 9.31 -5.68
CA PRO A 11 12.40 9.04 -5.92
C PRO A 11 11.49 10.13 -5.39
N ALA A 12 10.37 10.31 -6.07
CA ALA A 12 9.20 11.00 -5.54
C ALA A 12 7.98 10.09 -5.60
N GLY A 13 7.09 10.25 -4.63
CA GLY A 13 5.91 9.39 -4.54
C GLY A 13 5.01 9.72 -3.36
N LYS A 14 3.86 9.06 -3.33
CA LYS A 14 2.82 9.25 -2.33
C LYS A 14 2.25 7.91 -1.89
N THR A 15 2.07 7.76 -0.59
CA THR A 15 1.38 6.61 0.00
C THR A 15 -0.12 6.89 0.11
N GLY A 16 -0.92 5.84 -0.03
CA GLY A 16 -2.35 5.84 0.24
C GLY A 16 -2.74 4.68 1.15
N THR A 17 -3.83 4.87 1.88
CA THR A 17 -4.47 3.87 2.74
C THR A 17 -5.95 3.86 2.40
N ALA A 18 -6.50 2.70 2.09
CA ALA A 18 -7.93 2.52 1.88
C ALA A 18 -8.47 1.46 2.82
N GLN A 19 -9.42 1.84 3.68
CA GLN A 19 -10.19 0.92 4.50
C GLN A 19 -11.18 0.14 3.63
N THR A 20 -11.30 -1.16 3.87
CA THR A 20 -12.18 -2.06 3.13
C THR A 20 -12.56 -3.27 3.98
N VAL A 21 -13.22 -4.24 3.38
CA VAL A 21 -13.60 -5.51 3.99
C VAL A 21 -12.92 -6.68 3.28
N TYR A 22 -12.45 -7.66 4.05
CA TYR A 22 -11.88 -8.88 3.52
C TYR A 22 -12.95 -9.70 2.79
N GLY A 23 -12.61 -10.30 1.65
CA GLY A 23 -13.53 -11.14 0.88
C GLY A 23 -14.73 -10.42 0.24
N GLY A 24 -14.90 -9.10 0.44
CA GLY A 24 -16.05 -8.37 -0.10
C GLY A 24 -17.37 -8.86 0.51
N ASP A 25 -18.26 -9.40 -0.34
CA ASP A 25 -19.52 -10.02 0.09
C ASP A 25 -19.41 -11.54 0.31
N ASP A 26 -18.27 -12.14 -0.01
CA ASP A 26 -18.03 -13.58 0.14
C ASP A 26 -18.06 -14.00 1.62
N PRO A 27 -18.69 -15.14 1.98
CA PRO A 27 -18.71 -15.68 3.33
C PRO A 27 -17.33 -15.84 3.98
N ILE A 28 -16.25 -16.04 3.21
CA ILE A 28 -14.86 -16.09 3.71
C ILE A 28 -14.46 -14.79 4.43
N GLY A 29 -15.11 -13.68 4.09
CA GLY A 29 -14.93 -12.36 4.67
C GLY A 29 -15.62 -12.13 6.02
N ARG A 30 -16.27 -13.16 6.58
CA ARG A 30 -17.09 -13.03 7.79
C ARG A 30 -16.44 -13.73 8.98
N ASN A 31 -16.52 -13.09 10.14
CA ASN A 31 -16.08 -13.68 11.39
C ASN A 31 -17.10 -14.72 11.92
N ALA A 32 -16.80 -15.35 13.06
CA ALA A 32 -17.69 -16.34 13.69
C ALA A 32 -19.08 -15.81 14.07
N LYS A 33 -19.27 -14.48 14.13
CA LYS A 33 -20.55 -13.81 14.39
C LYS A 33 -21.29 -13.39 13.11
N GLY A 34 -20.72 -13.67 11.94
CA GLY A 34 -21.26 -13.28 10.64
C GLY A 34 -20.99 -11.83 10.23
N GLU A 35 -20.19 -11.09 11.00
CA GLU A 35 -19.84 -9.69 10.72
C GLU A 35 -18.70 -9.62 9.70
N ARG A 36 -18.69 -8.58 8.86
CA ARG A 36 -17.60 -8.37 7.89
C ARG A 36 -16.30 -8.06 8.61
N MET A 37 -15.22 -8.71 8.19
CA MET A 37 -13.87 -8.45 8.70
C MET A 37 -13.30 -7.21 8.01
N GLU A 38 -12.97 -6.18 8.77
CA GLU A 38 -12.30 -4.98 8.27
C GLU A 38 -10.83 -5.26 7.93
N CYS A 39 -10.34 -4.63 6.87
CA CYS A 39 -8.94 -4.69 6.46
C CYS A 39 -8.54 -3.42 5.69
N TYR A 40 -7.27 -3.36 5.31
CA TYR A 40 -6.68 -2.20 4.65
C TYR A 40 -5.99 -2.61 3.35
N ASN A 41 -6.14 -1.77 2.32
CA ASN A 41 -5.28 -1.79 1.15
C ASN A 41 -4.30 -0.63 1.27
N LEU A 42 -3.00 -0.94 1.29
CA LEU A 42 -1.94 0.07 1.32
C LEU A 42 -1.35 0.25 -0.08
N THR A 43 -1.29 1.49 -0.54
CA THR A 43 -0.82 1.82 -1.89
C THR A 43 0.38 2.74 -1.85
N LEU A 44 1.27 2.60 -2.83
CA LEU A 44 2.34 3.55 -3.12
C LEU A 44 2.32 3.81 -4.62
N VAL A 45 2.29 5.08 -5.00
CA VAL A 45 2.58 5.52 -6.37
C VAL A 45 3.84 6.35 -6.36
N GLY A 46 4.71 6.17 -7.35
CA GLY A 46 5.97 6.89 -7.41
C GLY A 46 6.60 6.90 -8.79
N TYR A 47 7.60 7.75 -8.93
CA TYR A 47 8.45 7.84 -10.12
C TYR A 47 9.88 8.23 -9.72
N ALA A 48 10.82 7.98 -10.62
CA ALA A 48 12.21 8.36 -10.47
C ALA A 48 12.91 8.52 -11.83
N PRO A 49 13.98 9.34 -11.92
CA PRO A 49 14.39 10.37 -10.94
C PRO A 49 13.36 11.51 -10.77
N TYR A 50 13.40 12.21 -9.64
CA TYR A 50 12.49 13.34 -9.35
C TYR A 50 12.61 14.46 -10.38
N ASP A 51 13.84 14.85 -10.73
CA ASP A 51 14.11 16.02 -11.58
C ASP A 51 13.84 15.74 -13.08
N ASN A 52 14.01 14.49 -13.53
CA ASN A 52 13.76 14.06 -14.90
C ASN A 52 13.21 12.62 -14.87
N PRO A 53 11.88 12.42 -14.72
CA PRO A 53 11.30 11.10 -14.53
C PRO A 53 11.49 10.17 -15.73
N GLU A 54 11.96 8.94 -15.47
CA GLU A 54 12.21 7.91 -16.49
C GLU A 54 11.33 6.68 -16.28
N VAL A 55 10.99 6.36 -15.02
CA VAL A 55 10.16 5.22 -14.66
C VAL A 55 9.09 5.66 -13.65
N ALA A 56 7.85 5.20 -13.85
CA ALA A 56 6.76 5.32 -12.90
C ALA A 56 6.26 3.94 -12.49
N PHE A 57 5.77 3.81 -11.26
CA PHE A 57 5.31 2.55 -10.70
C PHE A 57 4.14 2.74 -9.73
N SER A 58 3.41 1.65 -9.51
CA SER A 58 2.36 1.55 -8.51
C SER A 58 2.47 0.22 -7.77
N VAL A 59 2.38 0.27 -6.44
CA VAL A 59 2.38 -0.90 -5.56
C VAL A 59 1.06 -0.89 -4.80
N VAL A 60 0.36 -2.02 -4.81
CA VAL A 60 -0.86 -2.25 -4.03
C VAL A 60 -0.66 -3.50 -3.19
N VAL A 61 -0.80 -3.36 -1.87
CA VAL A 61 -0.76 -4.48 -0.92
C VAL A 61 -2.15 -4.63 -0.32
N PRO A 62 -2.94 -5.62 -0.77
CA PRO A 62 -4.32 -5.76 -0.34
C PRO A 62 -4.45 -6.53 0.99
N TRP A 63 -5.62 -6.36 1.62
CA TRP A 63 -6.11 -7.19 2.72
C TRP A 63 -5.19 -7.28 3.94
N LEU A 64 -4.58 -6.17 4.32
CA LEU A 64 -3.77 -6.06 5.52
C LEU A 64 -4.65 -5.91 6.76
N HIS A 65 -4.24 -6.52 7.87
CA HIS A 65 -4.96 -6.46 9.13
C HIS A 65 -4.89 -5.06 9.78
N ASP A 66 -3.80 -4.33 9.57
CA ASP A 66 -3.63 -2.93 10.00
C ASP A 66 -2.84 -2.11 8.97
N ASP A 67 -2.86 -0.79 9.14
CA ASP A 67 -2.16 0.19 8.30
C ASP A 67 -0.86 0.74 8.95
N LYS A 68 -0.41 0.15 10.05
CA LYS A 68 0.69 0.69 10.86
C LYS A 68 2.05 0.42 10.23
N ASN A 69 2.11 -0.59 9.37
CA ASN A 69 3.33 -1.02 8.68
C ASN A 69 3.38 -0.47 7.25
N GLY A 70 4.41 0.30 6.92
CA GLY A 70 4.63 0.86 5.58
C GLY A 70 5.16 -0.17 4.57
N ILE A 71 4.55 -1.35 4.49
CA ILE A 71 5.01 -2.48 3.65
C ILE A 71 5.01 -2.15 2.16
N ASN A 72 4.01 -1.40 1.69
CA ASN A 72 3.97 -0.81 0.34
C ASN A 72 5.23 0.00 0.02
N SER A 73 5.76 0.73 0.99
CA SER A 73 6.99 1.52 0.86
C SER A 73 8.27 0.69 0.98
N ILE A 74 8.22 -0.50 1.60
CA ILE A 74 9.34 -1.43 1.63
C ILE A 74 9.46 -2.14 0.28
N ILE A 75 8.33 -2.58 -0.29
CA ILE A 75 8.29 -3.27 -1.58
C ILE A 75 8.72 -2.33 -2.72
N GLY A 76 8.27 -1.08 -2.70
CA GLY A 76 8.60 -0.11 -3.76
C GLY A 76 10.00 0.50 -3.69
N LYS A 77 10.83 0.14 -2.70
CA LYS A 77 12.18 0.68 -2.48
C LYS A 77 13.21 -0.03 -3.35
#